data_AF-A0A2K2VLB2-F1
#
_entry.id   AF-A0A2K2VLB2-F1
#
_cell.length_a   1.000
_cell.length_b   1.000
_cell.length_c   1.000
_cell.angle_alpha   90.00
_cell.angle_beta   90.00
_cell.angle_gamma   90.00
#
_symmetry.space_group_name_H-M   'P 1'
#
loop_
_entity.id
_entity.type
_entity.pdbx_description
1 polymer ?
#
loop_
_entity_poly.entity_id
_entity_poly.type
_entity_poly.pdbx_seq_one_letter_code
_entity_poly.pdbx_strand_id
1 'polypeptide(L)'
;MLAANGEEALELAKKNVQKVILLDIKMPGIDGLETCRRLRAEEKTRYTPIILVTGFGAEKVEADDARADDFISKPFDMEDLALRLKSAIRIGHLTDPAERLLTYMDELDKNRQK
;
A
#
# COMPACT_ATOMS: atom_id res chain seq x y z
N MET A 1 -1.56 13.05 6.54
CA MET A 1 -3.00 13.22 6.89
C MET A 1 -3.45 11.95 7.58
N LEU A 2 -4.53 12.00 8.36
CA LEU A 2 -5.12 10.84 9.04
C LEU A 2 -6.59 10.73 8.63
N ALA A 3 -7.09 9.50 8.56
CA ALA A 3 -8.50 9.18 8.35
C ALA A 3 -8.93 8.19 9.44
N ALA A 4 -10.16 8.29 9.92
CA ALA A 4 -10.70 7.40 10.95
C ALA A 4 -11.31 6.12 10.37
N ASN A 5 -11.64 6.10 9.08
CA ASN A 5 -12.25 4.97 8.36
C ASN A 5 -11.94 5.03 6.85
N GLY A 6 -12.39 4.01 6.13
CA GLY A 6 -12.15 3.88 4.69
C GLY A 6 -12.85 4.96 3.85
N GLU A 7 -14.07 5.37 4.22
CA GLU A 7 -14.81 6.41 3.51
C GLU A 7 -14.09 7.75 3.57
N GLU A 8 -13.61 8.16 4.75
CA GLU A 8 -12.81 9.37 4.92
C GLU A 8 -11.47 9.26 4.17
N ALA A 9 -10.84 8.08 4.18
CA ALA A 9 -9.60 7.85 3.45
C ALA A 9 -9.79 8.06 1.93
N LEU A 10 -10.89 7.57 1.36
CA LEU A 10 -11.23 7.77 -0.06
C LEU A 10 -11.45 9.24 -0.38
N GLU A 11 -12.19 9.96 0.47
CA GLU A 11 -12.44 11.40 0.27
C GLU A 11 -11.15 12.23 0.38
N LEU A 12 -10.25 11.90 1.29
CA LEU A 12 -8.94 12.56 1.40
C LEU A 12 -8.05 12.25 0.18
N ALA A 13 -8.07 11.00 -0.29
CA ALA A 13 -7.27 10.58 -1.45
C ALA A 13 -7.74 11.24 -2.76
N LYS A 14 -9.03 11.54 -2.90
CA LYS A 14 -9.57 12.33 -4.03
C LYS A 14 -9.09 13.77 -4.03
N LYS A 15 -8.98 14.39 -2.84
CA LYS A 15 -8.57 15.79 -2.67
C LYS A 15 -7.09 15.98 -2.94
N ASN A 16 -6.25 15.06 -2.46
CA ASN A 16 -4.80 15.11 -2.64
C ASN A 16 -4.24 13.71 -2.90
N VAL A 17 -3.47 13.57 -3.98
CA VAL A 17 -2.74 12.32 -4.26
C VAL A 17 -1.63 12.15 -3.21
N GLN A 18 -1.69 11.04 -2.48
CA GLN A 18 -0.69 10.72 -1.46
C GLN A 18 0.53 10.04 -2.08
N LYS A 19 1.69 10.21 -1.43
CA LYS A 19 2.94 9.54 -1.81
C LYS A 19 2.96 8.07 -1.41
N VAL A 20 2.24 7.74 -0.34
CA VAL A 20 2.04 6.39 0.19
C VAL A 20 0.81 6.42 1.09
N ILE A 21 0.09 5.30 1.15
CA ILE A 21 -1.06 5.09 2.03
C ILE A 21 -0.75 3.89 2.92
N LEU A 22 -0.86 4.09 4.23
CA LEU A 22 -0.84 3.03 5.22
C LEU A 22 -2.29 2.79 5.67
N LEU A 23 -2.77 1.56 5.54
CA LEU A 23 -4.21 1.27 5.64
C LEU A 23 -4.47 0.07 6.53
N ASP A 24 -5.24 0.25 7.60
CA ASP A 24 -5.68 -0.85 8.46
C ASP A 24 -6.72 -1.69 7.74
N ILE A 25 -6.61 -3.03 7.82
CA ILE A 25 -7.65 -3.92 7.29
C ILE A 25 -8.92 -3.79 8.13
N LYS A 26 -8.79 -3.74 9.46
CA LYS A 26 -9.94 -3.71 10.37
C LYS A 26 -10.32 -2.29 10.71
N MET A 27 -11.34 -1.78 10.02
CA MET A 27 -11.93 -0.47 10.27
C MET A 27 -13.46 -0.57 10.32
N PRO A 28 -14.16 0.34 11.04
CA PRO A 28 -15.60 0.44 10.95
C PRO A 28 -16.03 0.95 9.56
N GLY A 29 -17.19 0.50 9.07
CA GLY A 29 -17.69 0.86 7.75
C GLY A 29 -17.11 -0.06 6.67
N ILE A 30 -16.57 0.52 5.59
CA ILE A 30 -15.79 -0.25 4.63
C ILE A 30 -14.42 -0.62 5.22
N ASP A 31 -14.03 -1.88 5.03
CA ASP A 31 -12.73 -2.38 5.50
C ASP A 31 -11.57 -1.87 4.64
N GLY A 32 -10.34 -2.15 5.07
CA GLY A 32 -9.13 -1.76 4.34
C GLY A 32 -8.97 -2.44 2.99
N LEU A 33 -9.52 -3.64 2.80
CA LEU A 33 -9.43 -4.36 1.53
C LEU A 33 -10.31 -3.69 0.47
N GLU A 34 -11.55 -3.39 0.82
CA GLU A 34 -12.49 -2.68 -0.04
C GLU A 34 -12.03 -1.25 -0.30
N THR A 35 -11.50 -0.57 0.71
CA THR A 35 -10.88 0.75 0.56
C THR A 35 -9.72 0.69 -0.44
N CYS A 36 -8.84 -0.31 -0.33
CA CYS A 36 -7.75 -0.52 -1.27
C CYS A 36 -8.26 -0.75 -2.69
N ARG A 37 -9.26 -1.63 -2.89
CA ARG A 37 -9.86 -1.88 -4.21
C ARG A 37 -10.40 -0.60 -4.86
N ARG A 38 -11.08 0.26 -4.09
CA ARG A 38 -11.61 1.53 -4.59
C ARG A 38 -10.52 2.53 -4.92
N LEU A 39 -9.48 2.64 -4.08
CA LEU A 39 -8.31 3.46 -4.39
C LEU A 39 -7.60 2.99 -5.67
N ARG A 40 -7.60 1.68 -5.94
CA ARG A 40 -7.03 1.11 -7.16
C ARG A 40 -7.88 1.35 -8.42
N ALA A 41 -9.19 1.47 -8.27
CA ALA A 41 -10.10 1.75 -9.38
C ALA A 41 -10.02 3.21 -9.88
N GLU A 42 -9.59 4.13 -9.02
CA GLU A 42 -9.50 5.56 -9.33
C GLU A 42 -8.18 5.92 -10.04
N GLU A 43 -8.25 6.62 -11.18
CA GLU A 43 -7.07 6.94 -12.01
C GLU A 43 -5.98 7.71 -11.25
N LYS A 44 -6.39 8.62 -10.36
CA LYS A 44 -5.47 9.45 -9.58
C LYS A 44 -4.67 8.68 -8.51
N THR A 45 -5.23 7.58 -8.00
CA THR A 45 -4.68 6.85 -6.85
C THR A 45 -4.26 5.43 -7.20
N ARG A 46 -4.57 4.94 -8.40
CA ARG A 46 -4.26 3.56 -8.83
C ARG A 46 -2.80 3.16 -8.66
N TYR A 47 -1.88 4.12 -8.78
CA TYR A 47 -0.45 3.91 -8.64
C TYR A 47 0.14 4.43 -7.33
N THR A 48 -0.68 4.97 -6.43
CA THR A 48 -0.20 5.37 -5.11
C THR A 48 0.18 4.11 -4.35
N PRO A 49 1.40 4.00 -3.79
CA PRO A 49 1.78 2.84 -2.99
C PRO A 49 0.84 2.64 -1.80
N ILE A 50 0.30 1.44 -1.61
CA ILE A 50 -0.60 1.09 -0.50
C ILE A 50 0.02 -0.07 0.29
N ILE A 51 0.27 0.16 1.57
CA ILE A 51 0.73 -0.84 2.54
C ILE A 51 -0.44 -1.18 3.46
N LEU A 52 -0.89 -2.43 3.42
CA LEU A 52 -1.94 -2.92 4.31
C LEU A 52 -1.35 -3.29 5.67
N VAL A 53 -2.05 -2.90 6.73
CA VAL A 53 -1.71 -3.22 8.11
C VAL A 53 -2.78 -4.17 8.65
N THR A 54 -2.35 -5.35 9.06
CA THR A 54 -3.26 -6.46 9.40
C THR A 54 -3.01 -7.01 10.79
N GLY A 55 -4.02 -7.62 11.40
CA GLY A 55 -3.81 -8.52 12.54
C GLY A 55 -3.30 -9.89 12.09
N PHE A 56 -2.83 -10.74 13.01
CA PHE A 56 -2.47 -12.13 12.70
C PHE A 56 -3.65 -12.91 12.09
N GLY A 57 -3.44 -13.63 10.98
CA GLY A 57 -4.41 -14.62 10.47
C GLY A 57 -4.60 -14.68 8.94
N ALA A 58 -5.78 -15.16 8.54
CA ALA A 58 -6.24 -15.42 7.16
C ALA A 58 -6.33 -14.18 6.25
N GLU A 59 -6.22 -12.99 6.84
CA GLU A 59 -6.26 -11.68 6.19
C GLU A 59 -5.16 -11.51 5.11
N LYS A 60 -4.07 -12.29 5.20
CA LYS A 60 -2.97 -12.23 4.23
C LYS A 60 -3.36 -12.75 2.84
N VAL A 61 -4.23 -13.76 2.76
CA VAL A 61 -4.67 -14.34 1.48
C VAL A 61 -5.66 -13.41 0.78
N GLU A 62 -6.54 -12.75 1.54
CA GLU A 62 -7.51 -11.78 1.00
C GLU A 62 -6.85 -10.43 0.61
N ALA A 63 -5.69 -10.11 1.21
CA ALA A 63 -4.90 -8.94 0.88
C ALA A 63 -4.25 -9.01 -0.51
N ASP A 64 -3.83 -10.21 -0.95
CA ASP A 64 -3.28 -10.40 -2.30
C ASP A 64 -4.33 -10.08 -3.37
N ASP A 65 -5.61 -10.40 -3.12
CA ASP A 65 -6.73 -10.08 -4.02
C ASP A 65 -7.05 -8.57 -4.07
N ALA A 66 -6.65 -7.80 -3.05
CA ALA A 66 -6.89 -6.35 -3.01
C ALA A 66 -5.87 -5.54 -3.82
N ARG A 67 -4.84 -6.18 -4.41
CA ARG A 67 -3.75 -5.53 -5.18
C ARG A 67 -3.00 -4.47 -4.36
N ALA A 68 -2.79 -4.74 -3.07
CA ALA A 68 -1.89 -3.96 -2.25
C ALA A 68 -0.43 -4.18 -2.70
N ASP A 69 0.44 -3.19 -2.47
CA ASP A 69 1.86 -3.31 -2.85
C ASP A 69 2.68 -4.04 -1.78
N ASP A 70 2.26 -3.94 -0.52
CA ASP A 70 2.92 -4.61 0.61
C ASP A 70 1.92 -4.82 1.76
N PHE A 71 2.30 -5.67 2.71
CA PHE A 71 1.58 -5.93 3.94
C PHE A 71 2.52 -5.93 5.15
N ILE A 72 1.99 -5.48 6.29
CA ILE A 72 2.69 -5.54 7.57
C ILE A 72 1.75 -6.02 8.68
N SER A 73 2.17 -7.03 9.43
CA SER A 73 1.37 -7.64 10.49
C SER A 73 1.62 -6.95 11.83
N LYS A 74 0.55 -6.70 12.59
CA LYS A 74 0.62 -6.22 13.98
C LYS A 74 0.94 -7.39 14.94
N PRO A 75 1.80 -7.19 15.95
CA PRO A 75 2.62 -6.00 16.18
C PRO A 75 3.81 -5.97 15.21
N PHE A 76 4.17 -4.77 14.76
CA PHE A 76 5.30 -4.55 13.86
C PHE A 76 6.35 -3.64 14.49
N ASP A 77 7.59 -3.80 14.03
CA ASP A 77 8.70 -2.95 14.40
C ASP A 77 8.68 -1.63 13.60
N MET A 78 9.05 -0.53 14.25
CA MET A 78 9.02 0.80 13.61
C MET A 78 10.13 0.97 12.57
N GLU A 79 11.28 0.31 12.72
CA GLU A 79 12.34 0.32 11.71
C GLU A 79 11.92 -0.46 10.47
N ASP A 80 11.26 -1.60 10.64
CA ASP A 80 10.71 -2.38 9.52
C ASP A 80 9.66 -1.58 8.74
N LEU A 81 8.71 -0.95 9.45
CA LEU A 81 7.72 -0.07 8.82
C LEU A 81 8.39 1.10 8.08
N ALA A 82 9.39 1.74 8.69
CA ALA A 82 10.11 2.84 8.06
C ALA A 82 10.86 2.42 6.79
N LEU A 83 11.45 1.22 6.78
CA LEU A 83 12.15 0.68 5.62
C LEU A 83 11.17 0.42 4.46
N ARG A 84 10.02 -0.20 4.76
CA ARG A 84 8.97 -0.48 3.77
C ARG A 84 8.39 0.81 3.19
N LEU A 85 8.07 1.79 4.03
CA LEU A 85 7.59 3.11 3.58
C LEU A 85 8.60 3.80 2.67
N LYS A 86 9.90 3.78 3.01
CA LYS A 86 10.96 4.36 2.17
C LYS A 86 11.02 3.68 0.80
N SER A 87 10.97 2.36 0.76
CA SER A 87 10.96 1.59 -0.50
C SER A 87 9.72 1.91 -1.35
N ALA A 88 8.53 1.89 -0.73
CA ALA A 88 7.26 2.19 -1.39
C ALA A 88 7.24 3.61 -2.00
N ILE A 89 7.66 4.62 -1.22
CA ILE A 89 7.74 6.01 -1.68
C ILE A 89 8.73 6.15 -2.84
N ARG A 90 9.90 5.48 -2.77
CA ARG A 90 10.90 5.52 -3.83
C ARG A 90 10.33 5.00 -5.16
N ILE A 91 9.63 3.87 -5.14
CA ILE A 91 9.01 3.28 -6.34
C ILE A 91 7.86 4.15 -6.85
N GLY A 92 7.00 4.63 -5.94
CA GLY A 92 5.84 5.46 -6.30
C GLY A 92 6.22 6.82 -6.89
N HIS A 93 7.39 7.35 -6.54
CA HIS A 93 7.91 8.62 -7.06
C HIS A 93 8.49 8.55 -8.47
N LEU A 94 8.75 7.35 -8.98
CA LEU A 94 9.15 7.18 -10.37
C LEU A 94 7.95 7.56 -11.22
N THR A 95 8.03 8.71 -11.89
CA THR A 95 6.98 9.19 -12.79
C THR A 95 7.03 8.49 -14.15
N ASP A 96 8.18 7.91 -14.47
CA ASP A 96 8.39 7.15 -15.70
C ASP A 96 8.08 5.65 -15.49
N PRO A 97 7.14 5.07 -16.25
CA PRO A 97 6.89 3.64 -16.28
C PRO A 97 8.14 2.78 -16.53
N ALA A 98 9.12 3.27 -17.29
CA ALA A 98 10.37 2.55 -17.54
C ALA A 98 11.25 2.45 -16.30
N GLU A 99 11.38 3.55 -15.53
CA GLU A 99 12.11 3.55 -14.26
C GLU A 99 11.47 2.62 -13.22
N ARG A 100 10.13 2.58 -13.18
CA ARG A 100 9.39 1.64 -12.32
C ARG A 100 9.74 0.20 -12.66
N LEU A 101 9.68 -0.16 -13.95
CA LEU A 101 9.98 -1.51 -14.41
C LEU A 101 11.42 -1.92 -14.07
N LEU A 102 12.39 -1.02 -14.30
CA LEU A 102 13.79 -1.22 -13.92
C LEU A 102 13.95 -1.49 -12.42
N THR A 103 13.27 -0.71 -11.57
CA THR A 103 13.34 -0.90 -10.11
C THR A 103 12.74 -2.23 -9.68
N TYR A 104 11.60 -2.64 -10.26
CA TYR A 104 10.99 -3.95 -9.99
C TYR A 104 11.90 -5.12 -10.38
N MET A 105 12.57 -5.02 -11.53
CA MET A 105 13.52 -6.05 -11.98
C MET A 105 14.70 -6.18 -11.01
N ASP A 106 15.24 -5.05 -10.55
CA ASP A 106 16.34 -4.99 -9.58
C ASP A 106 16.00 -5.67 -8.24
N GLU A 107 14.75 -5.57 -7.80
CA GLU A 107 14.24 -6.23 -6.59
C GLU A 107 14.05 -7.74 -6.77
N LEU A 108 13.56 -8.18 -7.93
CA LEU A 108 13.42 -9.60 -8.26
C LEU A 108 14.79 -10.29 -8.33
N ASP A 109 15.80 -9.62 -8.89
CA ASP A 109 17.16 -10.15 -8.97
C ASP A 109 17.81 -10.27 -7.59
N LYS A 110 17.57 -9.30 -6.70
CA LYS A 110 18.03 -9.37 -5.29
C LYS A 110 17.38 -10.51 -4.51
N ASN A 111 16.11 -10.83 -4.78
CA ASN A 111 15.42 -11.94 -4.14
C ASN A 111 15.78 -13.31 -4.72
N ARG A 112 16.25 -13.39 -5.97
CA ARG A 112 16.76 -14.64 -6.58
C ARG A 112 18.16 -15.03 -6.11
N GLN A 113 18.91 -14.12 -5.49
CA GLN A 113 20.25 -14.36 -4.95
C GLN A 113 20.26 -14.67 -3.44
N LYS A 114 19.10 -14.84 -2.82
CA LYS A 114 18.92 -15.38 -1.46
C LYS A 114 18.28 -16.76 -1.53
#